data_AF-A0A258BWJ9-F1
#
_entry.id   AF-A0A258BWJ9-F1
#
_cell.length_a   1.000
_cell.length_b   1.000
_cell.length_c   1.000
_cell.angle_alpha   90.00
_cell.angle_beta   90.00
_cell.angle_gamma   90.00
#
_symmetry.space_group_name_H-M   'P 1'
#
loop_
_entity.id
_entity.type
_entity.pdbx_description
1 polymer ?
#
loop_
_entity_poly.entity_id
_entity_poly.type
_entity_poly.pdbx_seq_one_letter_code
_entity_poly.pdbx_strand_id
1 'polypeptide(L)' 'MLKDWTTPKPRLLAGGLRPDNVAEAIRQTGAPGVDVSSGVERIRGLKDRELVRAFIRAAKGSAEQP' A
#
# COMPACT_ATOMS: atom_id res chain seq x y z
N MET A 1 -3.28 8.78 18.65
CA MET A 1 -2.99 9.05 17.23
C MET A 1 -2.14 10.30 17.14
N LEU A 2 -1.06 10.28 16.34
CA LEU A 2 -0.19 11.44 16.15
C LEU A 2 -0.83 12.38 15.13
N LYS A 3 -1.58 13.36 15.62
CA LYS A 3 -2.05 14.49 14.81
C LYS A 3 -0.91 15.52 14.75
N ASP A 4 -0.74 16.16 13.59
CA ASP A 4 0.19 17.29 13.39
C ASP A 4 1.70 16.97 13.47
N TRP A 5 2.10 15.70 13.28
CA TRP A 5 3.52 15.34 13.17
C TRP A 5 4.07 15.72 11.80
N THR A 6 4.99 16.70 11.77
CA THR A 6 5.81 17.04 10.61
C THR A 6 7.22 16.45 10.71
N THR A 7 7.67 15.71 9.68
CA THR A 7 9.06 15.23 9.57
C THR A 7 9.67 15.73 8.27
N PRO A 8 10.96 16.13 8.27
CA PRO A 8 11.64 16.63 7.07
C PRO A 8 11.95 15.54 6.04
N LYS A 9 11.81 14.25 6.36
CA LYS A 9 12.09 13.14 5.44
C LYS A 9 10.79 12.55 4.83
N PRO A 10 10.84 12.06 3.57
CA PRO A 10 9.72 11.30 2.99
C PRO A 10 9.31 10.13 3.88
N ARG A 11 8.01 9.89 3.99
CA ARG A 11 7.43 8.80 4.79
C ARG A 11 6.81 7.75 3.89
N LEU A 12 6.89 6.49 4.31
CA LEU A 12 6.12 5.40 3.72
C LEU A 12 4.96 5.04 4.64
N LEU A 13 3.77 4.85 4.07
CA LEU A 13 2.65 4.27 4.78
C LEU A 13 2.80 2.74 4.81
N ALA A 14 2.70 2.15 5.99
CA ALA A 14 2.78 0.70 6.18
C ALA A 14 1.69 0.24 7.16
N GLY A 15 1.53 -1.08 7.25
CA GLY A 15 0.62 -1.73 8.22
C GLY A 15 -0.75 -2.06 7.62
N GLY A 16 -1.03 -3.36 7.46
CA GLY A 16 -2.34 -3.84 7.01
C GLY A 16 -2.71 -3.52 5.56
N LEU A 17 -1.79 -2.96 4.76
CA LEU A 17 -2.03 -2.65 3.35
C LEU A 17 -2.17 -3.93 2.51
N ARG A 18 -3.08 -3.89 1.54
CA ARG A 18 -3.47 -4.99 0.65
C ARG A 18 -3.94 -4.42 -0.70
N PRO A 19 -4.06 -5.23 -1.76
CA PRO A 19 -4.52 -4.75 -3.06
C PRO A 19 -5.87 -4.04 -3.05
N ASP A 20 -6.79 -4.44 -2.16
CA ASP A 20 -8.15 -3.90 -2.03
C ASP A 20 -8.22 -2.54 -1.33
N ASN A 21 -7.20 -2.15 -0.55
CA ASN A 21 -7.25 -0.95 0.30
C ASN A 21 -6.16 0.08 0.00
N VAL A 22 -5.09 -0.28 -0.72
CA VAL A 22 -3.90 0.57 -0.86
C VAL A 22 -4.19 1.89 -1.57
N ALA A 23 -5.04 1.88 -2.60
CA ALA A 23 -5.39 3.10 -3.33
C ALA A 23 -6.11 4.11 -2.44
N GLU A 24 -7.08 3.63 -1.66
CA GLU A 24 -7.83 4.46 -0.70
C GLU A 24 -6.93 4.95 0.44
N ALA A 25 -6.05 4.09 0.95
CA ALA A 25 -5.11 4.45 2.00
C ALA A 25 -4.12 5.55 1.56
N ILE A 26 -3.61 5.49 0.32
CA ILE A 26 -2.80 6.56 -0.26
C ILE A 26 -3.62 7.85 -0.37
N ARG A 27 -4.86 7.78 -0.89
CA ARG A 27 -5.73 8.95 -1.07
C ARG A 27 -6.05 9.65 0.25
N GLN A 28 -6.34 8.90 1.31
CA GLN A 28 -6.67 9.46 2.62
C GLN A 28 -5.48 10.06 3.35
N THR A 29 -4.28 9.49 3.15
CA THR A 29 -3.08 9.88 3.92
C THR A 29 -2.18 10.87 3.18
N GLY A 30 -2.29 10.95 1.86
CA GLY A 30 -1.35 11.69 1.02
C GLY A 30 0.08 11.15 1.09
N ALA A 31 0.26 9.89 1.50
CA ALA A 31 1.59 9.31 1.68
C ALA A 31 2.33 9.25 0.32
N PRO A 32 3.60 9.69 0.26
CA PRO A 32 4.37 9.69 -0.99
C PRO A 32 4.83 8.28 -1.41
N GLY A 33 4.63 7.27 -0.57
CA GLY A 33 4.88 5.88 -0.89
C GLY A 33 4.27 4.93 0.14
N VAL A 34 4.28 3.64 -0.19
CA VAL A 34 3.71 2.56 0.63
C VAL A 34 4.69 1.40 0.78
N ASP A 35 4.64 0.71 1.92
CA ASP A 35 5.36 -0.53 2.19
C ASP A 35 4.38 -1.65 2.54
N VAL A 36 4.56 -2.82 1.93
CA VAL A 36 3.68 -3.97 2.12
C VAL A 36 4.49 -5.25 2.34
N SER A 37 4.07 -6.02 3.34
CA SER A 37 4.60 -7.36 3.58
C SER A 37 3.49 -8.41 3.56
N SER A 38 2.73 -8.59 4.64
CA SER A 38 1.75 -9.69 4.76
C SER A 38 0.56 -9.57 3.81
N GLY A 39 0.19 -8.37 3.38
CA GLY A 39 -0.97 -8.17 2.50
C GLY A 39 -0.81 -8.63 1.06
N VAL A 40 0.38 -9.12 0.70
CA VAL A 40 0.67 -9.75 -0.61
C VAL A 40 1.18 -11.19 -0.45
N GLU A 41 0.90 -11.82 0.69
CA GLU A 41 1.23 -13.21 0.96
C GLU A 41 0.00 -14.11 0.76
N ARG A 42 0.19 -15.31 0.16
CA ARG A 42 -0.87 -16.33 0.08
C ARG A 42 -1.02 -17.08 1.39
N ILE A 43 0.12 -17.37 2.02
CA ILE A 43 0.26 -17.91 3.38
C ILE A 43 1.44 -17.19 4.03
N ARG A 44 1.50 -17.21 5.36
CA ARG A 44 2.55 -16.51 6.13
C ARG A 44 3.95 -16.85 5.59
N GLY A 45 4.68 -15.80 5.19
CA GLY A 45 6.05 -15.90 4.67
C GLY A 45 6.17 -16.29 3.19
N LEU A 46 5.06 -16.55 2.48
CA LEU A 46 5.06 -16.87 1.05
C LEU A 46 4.34 -15.79 0.24
N LYS A 47 5.12 -14.99 -0.48
CA LYS A 47 4.61 -13.96 -1.39
C LYS A 47 3.86 -14.58 -2.57
N ASP A 48 2.75 -13.96 -2.94
CA ASP A 48 1.97 -14.33 -4.12
C ASP A 48 2.22 -13.31 -5.25
N ARG A 49 2.64 -13.80 -6.42
CA ARG A 49 2.95 -12.93 -7.56
C ARG A 49 1.75 -12.14 -8.05
N GLU A 50 0.55 -12.71 -8.03
CA GLU A 50 -0.65 -12.02 -8.49
C GLU A 50 -1.07 -10.94 -7.48
N LEU A 51 -0.96 -11.21 -6.18
CA LEU A 51 -1.21 -10.19 -5.16
C LEU A 51 -0.20 -9.04 -5.25
N VAL A 52 1.09 -9.34 -5.49
CA VAL A 52 2.11 -8.30 -5.69
C VAL A 52 1.78 -7.43 -6.90
N ARG A 53 1.41 -8.02 -8.04
CA ARG A 53 1.02 -7.25 -9.24
C ARG A 53 -0.22 -6.41 -9.00
N ALA A 54 -1.25 -7.00 -8.38
CA ALA A 54 -2.48 -6.30 -8.05
C ALA A 54 -2.21 -5.12 -7.11
N PHE A 55 -1.38 -5.31 -6.09
CA PHE A 55 -0.95 -4.26 -5.18
C PHE A 55 -0.24 -3.12 -5.92
N ILE A 56 0.74 -3.43 -6.78
CA ILE A 56 1.48 -2.42 -7.54
C ILE A 56 0.54 -1.63 -8.46
N ARG A 57 -0.37 -2.31 -9.17
CA ARG A 57 -1.35 -1.64 -10.04
C ARG A 57 -2.24 -0.68 -9.24
N ALA A 58 -2.81 -1.17 -8.14
CA ALA A 58 -3.66 -0.37 -7.27
C ALA A 58 -2.92 0.83 -6.66
N ALA A 59 -1.67 0.63 -6.19
CA ALA A 59 -0.87 1.69 -5.58
C ALA A 59 -0.43 2.77 -6.60
N LYS A 60 -0.19 2.39 -7.86
CA LYS A 60 0.24 3.32 -8.92
C LYS A 60 -0.93 4.04 -9.62
N GLY A 61 -2.17 3.68 -9.32
CA GLY A 61 -3.34 4.23 -10.02
C GLY A 61 -3.41 3.81 -11.50
N SER A 62 -2.68 2.76 -11.90
CA SER A 62 -2.76 2.19 -13.25
C SER A 62 -3.99 1.29 -13.32
N ALA A 63 -5.15 1.92 -13.48
CA ALA A 63 -6.42 1.27 -13.72
C ALA A 63 -6.41 0.58 -15.09
N GLU A 64 -6.38 -0.76 -15.11
CA GLU A 64 -7.29 -1.48 -16.00
C GLU A 64 -8.54 -1.78 -15.17
N GLN A 65 -9.55 -0.94 -15.34
CA GLN A 65 -10.91 -1.24 -14.90
C GLN A 65 -11.60 -1.96 -16.06
N PRO A 66 -12.16 -3.17 -15.87
CA PRO A 66 -13.19 -3.68 -16.77
C PRO A 66 -14.46 -2.83 -16.66
#